data_AF-A0A1C5V4X0-F1
#
_entry.id   AF-A0A1C5V4X0-F1
#
_cell.length_a   1.000
_cell.length_b   1.000
_cell.length_c   1.000
_cell.angle_alpha   90.00
_cell.angle_beta   90.00
_cell.angle_gamma   90.00
#
_symmetry.space_group_name_H-M   'P 1'
#
loop_
_entity.id
_entity.type
_entity.pdbx_description
1 polymer ?
#
loop_
_entity_poly.entity_id
_entity_poly.type
_entity_poly.pdbx_seq_one_letter_code
_entity_poly.pdbx_strand_id
1 'polypeptide(L)' 'METKEHTRRRRTLRCSLCGLEITEGEDYWYCNGSSVCGACLPVFARAELAPFRQVRGREAAP' A
#
# COMPACT_ATOMS: atom_id res chain seq x y z
N MET A 1 19.21 34.17 -9.14
CA MET A 1 18.39 34.03 -7.91
C MET A 1 16.95 33.85 -8.37
N GLU A 2 16.58 32.62 -8.74
CA GLU A 2 15.25 32.29 -9.23
C GLU A 2 14.53 31.57 -8.10
N THR A 3 13.67 32.31 -7.40
CA THR A 3 12.84 31.76 -6.33
C THR A 3 11.40 31.73 -6.80
N LYS A 4 10.69 30.66 -6.43
CA LYS A 4 9.23 30.48 -6.53
C LYS A 4 8.87 30.05 -7.96
N GLU A 5 8.55 28.78 -8.25
CA GLU A 5 7.37 28.07 -7.75
C GLU A 5 7.65 26.57 -7.70
N HIS A 6 8.08 26.05 -6.54
CA HIS A 6 7.77 24.67 -6.19
C HIS A 6 6.25 24.60 -6.01
N THR A 7 5.55 24.46 -7.13
CA THR A 7 4.13 24.13 -7.16
C THR A 7 4.05 22.82 -6.41
N ARG A 8 3.69 22.90 -5.12
CA ARG A 8 3.36 21.78 -4.25
C ARG A 8 2.10 21.17 -4.87
N ARG A 9 2.26 20.42 -5.97
CA ARG A 9 1.28 19.43 -6.40
C ARG A 9 1.16 18.55 -5.17
N ARG A 10 0.15 18.82 -4.33
CA ARG A 10 -0.34 17.87 -3.35
C ARG A 10 -0.71 16.66 -4.20
N ARG A 11 0.25 15.74 -4.36
CA ARG A 11 -0.01 14.48 -5.04
C ARG A 11 -1.08 13.84 -4.20
N THR A 12 -2.31 13.83 -4.70
CA THR A 12 -3.44 13.15 -4.07
C THR A 12 -2.97 11.73 -3.82
N LEU A 13 -2.81 11.36 -2.55
CA LEU A 13 -2.42 10.01 -2.18
C LEU A 13 -3.61 9.12 -2.49
N ARG A 14 -3.41 8.09 -3.31
CA ARG A 14 -4.48 7.19 -3.71
C ARG A 14 -4.11 5.78 -3.31
N CYS A 15 -5.11 4.99 -2.97
CA CYS A 15 -4.91 3.57 -2.77
C CYS A 15 -4.61 2.92 -4.12
N SER A 16 -3.50 2.18 -4.20
CA SER A 16 -3.09 1.41 -5.37
C SER A 16 -4.08 0.26 -5.70
N LEU A 17 -4.90 -0.17 -4.74
CA LEU A 17 -5.89 -1.25 -4.94
C LEU A 17 -7.25 -0.72 -5.41
N CYS A 18 -7.88 0.18 -4.65
CA CYS A 18 -9.22 0.67 -4.98
C CYS A 18 -9.24 1.99 -5.76
N GLY A 19 -8.09 2.69 -5.90
CA GLY A 19 -7.98 3.95 -6.62
C GLY A 19 -8.57 5.18 -5.89
N LEU A 20 -9.23 4.96 -4.75
CA LEU A 20 -9.80 6.02 -3.90
C LEU A 20 -8.69 6.87 -3.27
N GLU A 21 -9.01 8.13 -3.03
CA GLU A 21 -8.12 9.04 -2.31
C GLU A 21 -8.03 8.62 -0.83
N ILE A 22 -6.81 8.70 -0.30
CA ILE A 22 -6.50 8.58 1.12
C ILE A 22 -6.40 10.01 1.64
N THR A 23 -7.33 10.38 2.50
CA THR A 23 -7.49 11.76 2.98
C THR A 23 -6.47 12.08 4.07
N GLU A 24 -6.28 13.38 4.34
CA GLU A 24 -5.35 13.83 5.37
C GLU A 24 -5.83 13.36 6.76
N GLY A 25 -4.96 12.67 7.49
CA GLY A 25 -5.27 12.11 8.81
C GLY A 25 -5.77 10.66 8.80
N GLU A 26 -6.00 10.06 7.62
CA GLU A 26 -6.28 8.62 7.52
C GLU A 26 -4.99 7.79 7.61
N ASP A 27 -5.09 6.66 8.31
CA ASP A 27 -4.04 5.66 8.32
C ASP A 27 -3.92 4.98 6.95
N TYR A 28 -2.68 4.85 6.47
CA TYR A 28 -2.36 4.10 5.27
C TYR A 28 -1.04 3.35 5.40
N TRP A 29 -0.88 2.33 4.56
CA TRP A 29 0.32 1.51 4.51
C TRP A 29 1.05 1.75 3.19
N TYR A 30 2.37 1.95 3.28
CA TYR A 30 3.24 2.02 2.11
C TYR A 30 4.21 0.84 2.13
N CYS A 31 4.10 -0.04 1.13
CA CYS A 31 4.92 -1.23 1.02
C CYS A 31 5.16 -1.57 -0.45
N ASN A 32 6.41 -1.88 -0.82
CA ASN A 32 6.78 -2.29 -2.18
C ASN A 32 6.30 -1.34 -3.29
N GLY A 33 6.30 -0.02 -3.01
CA GLY A 33 5.84 1.01 -3.96
C GLY A 33 4.31 1.17 -4.05
N SER A 34 3.54 0.38 -3.30
CA SER A 34 2.09 0.48 -3.23
C SER A 34 1.65 1.26 -1.99
N SER A 35 0.66 2.13 -2.14
CA SER A 35 -0.04 2.81 -1.04
C SER A 35 -1.42 2.18 -0.84
N VAL A 36 -1.76 1.77 0.38
CA VAL A 36 -2.98 0.98 0.65
C VAL A 36 -3.76 1.59 1.80
N CYS A 37 -5.05 1.86 1.60
CA CYS A 37 -5.93 2.34 2.66
C CYS A 37 -6.32 1.20 3.63
N GLY A 38 -6.83 1.54 4.82
CA GLY A 38 -7.22 0.54 5.83
C GLY A 38 -8.24 -0.49 5.34
N ALA A 39 -9.16 -0.09 4.45
CA ALA A 39 -10.15 -1.02 3.88
C ALA A 39 -9.50 -2.08 2.97
N CYS A 40 -8.46 -1.70 2.22
CA CYS A 40 -7.78 -2.60 1.28
C CYS A 40 -6.62 -3.38 1.91
N LEU A 41 -6.18 -2.99 3.12
CA LEU A 41 -5.06 -3.61 3.81
C LEU A 41 -5.21 -5.14 3.97
N PRO A 42 -6.35 -5.70 4.41
CA PRO A 42 -6.44 -7.15 4.62
C PRO A 42 -6.25 -7.96 3.33
N VAL A 43 -6.67 -7.42 2.19
CA VAL A 43 -6.50 -8.07 0.88
C VAL A 43 -5.04 -7.99 0.45
N PHE A 44 -4.45 -6.80 0.55
CA PHE A 44 -3.04 -6.59 0.23
C PHE A 44 -2.12 -7.47 1.08
N ALA A 45 -2.30 -7.47 2.41
CA ALA A 45 -1.49 -8.26 3.32
C ALA A 45 -1.58 -9.77 3.03
N ARG A 46 -2.76 -10.29 2.67
CA ARG A 46 -2.90 -11.70 2.27
C ARG A 46 -2.15 -12.02 0.98
N ALA A 47 -2.13 -11.10 0.01
CA ALA A 47 -1.39 -11.28 -1.23
C ALA A 47 0.12 -11.24 -1.01
N GLU A 48 0.61 -10.25 -0.26
CA GLU A 48 2.04 -10.12 0.08
C GLU A 48 2.55 -11.29 0.92
N LEU A 49 1.71 -11.83 1.81
CA LEU A 49 2.05 -12.98 2.64
C LEU A 49 1.75 -14.33 1.97
N ALA A 50 1.12 -14.34 0.78
CA ALA A 50 0.76 -15.57 0.08
C ALA A 50 1.98 -16.47 -0.21
N PRO A 51 3.16 -15.95 -0.63
CA PRO A 51 4.35 -16.77 -0.84
C PRO A 51 4.87 -17.45 0.43
N PHE A 52 4.61 -16.86 1.60
CA PHE A 52 5.06 -17.38 2.89
C PHE A 52 3.99 -18.26 3.57
N ARG A 53 2.85 -18.46 2.91
CA ARG A 53 1.75 -19.26 3.46
C ARG A 53 2.13 -20.73 3.45
N GLN A 54 2.27 -21.30 4.64
CA GLN A 54 2.44 -22.74 4.83
C GLN A 54 1.13 -23.37 5.32
N VAL A 55 0.90 -24.63 4.93
CA VAL A 55 -0.21 -25.44 5.44
C VAL A 55 0.41 -26.50 6.34
N ARG A 56 0.10 -26.47 7.65
CA ARG A 56 0.62 -27.43 8.62
C ARG A 56 0.33 -28.87 8.16
N GLY A 57 1.35 -29.72 8.08
CA GLY A 57 1.24 -31.09 7.57
C GLY A 57 1.22 -31.23 6.04
N ARG A 58 1.32 -30.12 5.31
CA ARG A 58 1.63 -30.07 3.86
C ARG A 58 2.71 -29.03 3.60
N GLU A 59 3.63 -28.90 4.55
CA GLU A 59 4.84 -28.12 4.33
C GLU A 59 5.52 -28.74 3.10
N ALA A 60 5.77 -27.93 2.07
CA ALA A 60 6.50 -28.43 0.91
C ALA A 60 7.85 -28.95 1.43
N ALA A 61 8.06 -30.26 1.30
CA ALA A 61 9.36 -30.84 1.63
C ALA A 61 10.43 -30.13 0.78
N PRO A 62 11.59 -29.78 1.36
CA PRO A 62 12.65 -29.05 0.69
C PRO A 62 13.18 -29.77 -0.56
#